data_AF-A0A2V9VES0-F1
#
_entry.id   AF-A0A2V9VES0-F1
#
_cell.length_a   1.000
_cell.length_b   1.000
_cell.length_c   1.000
_cell.angle_alpha   90.00
_cell.angle_beta   90.00
_cell.angle_gamma   90.00
#
_symmetry.space_group_name_H-M   'P 1'
#
loop_
_entity.id
_entity.type
_entity.pdbx_description
1 polymer ?
#
loop_
_entity_poly.entity_id
_entity_poly.type
_entity_poly.pdbx_seq_one_letter_code
_entity_poly.pdbx_strand_id
1 'polypeptide(L)'
;MCLAQNTPKVTLETSETLFSVLTAINACGYDQELGVSDPLRAQIRSEVAKSIQASAESQEASQTMCEFYKEHQQPDASRELAQYVSLALSLTGPPFTPRSRDSETPKPKPGETVQMKETQLPPDATYVTGFIPLLQKFYDTAGLKVIWQHHREAYSALTNRYHEPLSKMLFGTEMYLKLPSAGYLGRQFTVYLDPMGAPGQTNARNYGSDYYVVISPGPSLKMQQIRHTYLHYLLDPFALKNGSAIKRLEPLLDSVKTAPMDENFKNDISLMVTECLVQAIEARNMGSSKTPETERAKAVEESVQEGFVLTRYFYDALIQFEKGPEGLRNVYPDLLGKVDVGREAKRASQIQFASEA
;
A
#
# COMPACT_ATOMS: atom_id res chain seq x y z
N MET A 1 -26.70 0.15 -28.38
CA MET A 1 -25.29 -0.10 -28.00
C MET A 1 -25.12 0.37 -26.58
N CYS A 2 -25.00 -0.54 -25.61
CA CYS A 2 -24.60 -0.17 -24.26
C CYS A 2 -23.11 0.19 -24.31
N LEU A 3 -22.78 1.46 -24.10
CA LEU A 3 -21.42 1.85 -23.79
C LEU A 3 -21.09 1.21 -22.44
N ALA A 4 -20.23 0.19 -22.45
CA ALA A 4 -19.60 -0.28 -21.23
C ALA A 4 -18.89 0.94 -20.63
N GLN A 5 -19.41 1.44 -19.52
CA GLN A 5 -18.73 2.44 -18.73
C GLN A 5 -17.48 1.76 -18.18
N ASN A 6 -16.33 2.03 -18.80
CA ASN A 6 -15.02 1.67 -18.25
C ASN A 6 -14.77 2.57 -17.03
N THR A 7 -15.43 2.23 -15.94
CA THR A 7 -15.19 2.79 -14.61
C THR A 7 -13.81 2.32 -14.15
N PRO A 8 -12.99 3.17 -13.52
CA PRO A 8 -11.71 2.74 -12.98
C PRO A 8 -11.98 1.65 -11.95
N LYS A 9 -11.19 0.57 -12.01
CA LYS A 9 -11.36 -0.59 -11.13
C LYS A 9 -10.68 -0.30 -9.78
N VAL A 10 -11.20 0.69 -9.06
CA VAL A 10 -10.93 0.81 -7.63
C VAL A 10 -11.78 -0.26 -6.95
N THR A 11 -11.12 -1.23 -6.31
CA THR A 11 -11.84 -2.32 -5.63
C THR A 11 -11.55 -2.34 -4.15
N LEU A 12 -12.57 -2.71 -3.39
CA LEU A 12 -12.49 -2.98 -1.97
C LEU A 12 -12.90 -4.44 -1.78
N GLU A 13 -11.95 -5.27 -1.41
CA GLU A 13 -12.09 -6.72 -1.48
C GLU A 13 -11.53 -7.40 -0.22
N THR A 14 -11.86 -8.68 -0.08
CA THR A 14 -11.19 -9.60 0.84
C THR A 14 -10.53 -10.71 0.02
N SER A 15 -9.54 -11.38 0.59
CA SER A 15 -8.73 -12.36 -0.14
C SER A 15 -8.47 -13.57 0.72
N GLU A 16 -8.92 -14.74 0.26
CA GLU A 16 -8.64 -16.03 0.89
C GLU A 16 -7.14 -16.31 0.96
N THR A 17 -6.36 -15.82 -0.02
CA THR A 17 -4.91 -15.92 -0.02
C THR A 17 -4.28 -15.07 1.09
N LEU A 18 -4.69 -13.81 1.25
CA LEU A 18 -4.23 -12.95 2.35
C LEU A 18 -4.62 -13.55 3.70
N PHE A 19 -5.88 -13.98 3.82
CA PHE A 19 -6.38 -14.65 5.01
C PHE A 19 -5.51 -15.85 5.37
N SER A 20 -5.21 -16.71 4.41
CA SER A 20 -4.45 -17.94 4.65
C SER A 20 -3.02 -17.65 5.11
N VAL A 21 -2.31 -16.75 4.42
CA VAL A 21 -0.94 -16.37 4.78
C VAL A 21 -0.89 -15.70 6.15
N LEU A 22 -1.76 -14.71 6.39
CA LEU A 22 -1.77 -13.97 7.65
C LEU A 22 -2.26 -14.85 8.81
N THR A 23 -3.22 -15.73 8.59
CA THR A 23 -3.66 -16.71 9.60
C THR A 23 -2.55 -17.68 9.96
N ALA A 24 -1.78 -18.15 8.97
CA ALA A 24 -0.65 -19.04 9.19
C ALA A 24 0.43 -18.41 10.10
N ILE A 25 0.84 -17.16 9.86
CA ILE A 25 1.81 -16.49 10.74
C ILE A 25 1.23 -16.19 12.13
N ASN A 26 -0.08 -15.95 12.25
CA ASN A 26 -0.74 -15.81 13.56
C ASN A 26 -0.70 -17.13 14.35
N ALA A 27 -0.87 -18.28 13.69
CA ALA A 27 -0.70 -19.58 14.32
C ALA A 27 0.74 -19.81 14.83
N CYS A 28 1.72 -19.12 14.23
CA CYS A 28 3.13 -19.20 14.60
C CYS A 28 3.61 -18.13 15.59
N GLY A 29 2.70 -17.31 16.12
CA GLY A 29 3.02 -16.33 17.16
C GLY A 29 3.19 -14.89 16.67
N TYR A 30 2.68 -14.55 15.48
CA TYR A 30 2.56 -13.15 15.07
C TYR A 30 1.50 -12.42 15.91
N ASP A 31 1.95 -11.72 16.95
CA ASP A 31 1.09 -11.17 18.01
C ASP A 31 1.03 -9.63 18.05
N GLN A 32 1.62 -8.99 17.04
CA GLN A 32 1.67 -7.53 16.95
C GLN A 32 0.27 -6.93 17.01
N GLU A 33 0.08 -5.99 17.94
CA GLU A 33 -1.15 -5.22 18.12
C GLU A 33 -2.45 -6.03 18.32
N LEU A 34 -2.35 -7.26 18.85
CA LEU A 34 -3.54 -8.09 19.10
C LEU A 34 -4.60 -7.38 19.96
N GLY A 35 -4.19 -6.62 20.98
CA GLY A 35 -5.09 -5.95 21.91
C GLY A 35 -5.95 -4.82 21.32
N VAL A 36 -5.58 -4.31 20.14
CA VAL A 36 -6.31 -3.24 19.43
C VAL A 36 -6.83 -3.69 18.07
N SER A 37 -6.63 -4.96 17.71
CA SER A 37 -7.12 -5.55 16.47
C SER A 37 -8.63 -5.79 16.52
N ASP A 38 -9.25 -5.96 15.35
CA ASP A 38 -10.63 -6.41 15.26
C ASP A 38 -10.84 -7.74 16.03
N PRO A 39 -11.93 -7.89 16.81
CA PRO A 39 -12.20 -9.11 17.58
C PRO A 39 -12.20 -10.39 16.74
N LEU A 40 -12.49 -10.28 15.44
CA LEU A 40 -12.46 -11.39 14.50
C LEU A 40 -11.08 -12.07 14.46
N ARG A 41 -9.99 -11.32 14.62
CA ARG A 41 -8.63 -11.87 14.67
C ARG A 41 -8.48 -12.87 15.82
N ALA A 42 -8.95 -12.53 17.02
CA ALA A 42 -8.86 -13.40 18.20
C ALA A 42 -9.76 -14.64 18.06
N GLN A 43 -10.95 -14.48 17.48
CA GLN A 43 -11.87 -15.60 17.21
C GLN A 43 -11.25 -16.61 16.26
N ILE A 44 -10.75 -16.15 15.10
CA ILE A 44 -10.11 -17.00 14.09
C ILE A 44 -8.89 -17.71 14.70
N ARG A 45 -8.04 -17.00 15.45
CA ARG A 45 -6.88 -17.61 16.13
C ARG A 45 -7.29 -18.74 17.06
N SER A 46 -8.36 -18.57 17.83
CA SER A 46 -8.87 -19.60 18.73
C SER A 46 -9.39 -20.83 17.98
N GLU A 47 -10.12 -20.62 16.87
CA GLU A 47 -10.62 -21.70 16.03
C GLU A 47 -9.50 -22.48 15.34
N VAL A 48 -8.51 -21.77 14.77
CA VAL A 48 -7.34 -22.37 14.15
C VAL A 48 -6.53 -23.17 15.16
N ALA A 49 -6.32 -22.64 16.38
CA ALA A 49 -5.64 -23.36 17.44
C ALA A 49 -6.35 -24.67 17.80
N LYS A 50 -7.69 -24.68 17.87
CA LYS A 50 -8.47 -25.91 18.07
C LYS A 50 -8.34 -26.88 16.89
N SER A 51 -8.37 -26.37 15.67
CA SER A 51 -8.23 -27.17 14.45
C SER A 51 -6.86 -27.86 14.39
N ILE A 52 -5.79 -27.15 14.75
CA ILE A 52 -4.44 -27.70 14.84
C ILE A 52 -4.38 -28.89 15.81
N GLN A 53 -5.09 -28.82 16.95
CA GLN A 53 -5.11 -29.88 17.95
C GLN A 53 -5.98 -31.09 17.57
N ALA A 54 -6.73 -31.02 16.46
CA ALA A 54 -7.65 -32.07 16.07
C ALA A 54 -6.95 -33.32 15.52
N SER A 55 -5.71 -33.21 15.03
CA SER A 55 -4.94 -34.34 14.49
C SER A 55 -3.43 -34.18 14.68
N ALA A 56 -2.69 -35.30 14.70
CA ALA A 56 -1.23 -35.27 14.72
C ALA A 56 -0.64 -34.66 13.43
N GLU A 57 -1.30 -34.86 12.29
CA GLU A 57 -0.87 -34.33 11.00
C GLU A 57 -0.94 -32.79 10.97
N SER A 58 -2.03 -32.20 11.47
CA SER A 58 -2.18 -30.75 11.60
C SER A 58 -1.19 -30.14 12.59
N GLN A 59 -0.86 -30.85 13.68
CA GLN A 59 0.19 -30.43 14.63
C GLN A 59 1.57 -30.41 13.97
N GLU A 60 1.95 -31.47 13.24
CA GLU A 60 3.24 -31.56 12.54
C GLU A 60 3.36 -30.50 11.43
N ALA A 61 2.29 -30.31 10.65
CA ALA A 61 2.24 -29.28 9.61
C ALA A 61 2.42 -27.87 10.20
N SER A 62 1.72 -27.58 11.31
CA SER A 62 1.87 -26.31 12.03
C SER A 62 3.27 -26.14 12.61
N GLN A 63 3.85 -27.19 13.22
CA GLN A 63 5.20 -27.11 13.80
C GLN A 63 6.24 -26.76 12.73
N THR A 64 6.25 -27.50 11.63
CA THR A 64 7.21 -27.30 10.52
C THR A 64 7.08 -25.89 9.93
N MET A 65 5.85 -25.43 9.71
CA MET A 65 5.57 -24.08 9.24
C MET A 65 6.07 -23.00 10.21
N CYS A 66 5.90 -23.23 11.51
CA CYS A 66 6.30 -22.26 12.53
C CYS A 66 7.80 -22.26 12.81
N GLU A 67 8.50 -23.36 12.57
CA GLU A 67 9.97 -23.38 12.54
C GLU A 67 10.49 -22.50 11.41
N PHE A 68 9.97 -22.66 10.18
CA PHE A 68 10.31 -21.77 9.06
C PHE A 68 10.01 -20.30 9.40
N TYR A 69 8.82 -20.00 9.94
CA TYR A 69 8.45 -18.65 10.35
C TYR A 69 9.49 -18.03 11.29
N LYS A 70 9.91 -18.77 12.33
CA LYS A 70 10.90 -18.32 13.33
C LYS A 70 12.28 -18.05 12.70
N GLU A 71 12.72 -18.91 11.79
CA GLU A 71 14.01 -18.75 11.10
C GLU A 71 14.06 -17.54 10.17
N HIS A 72 12.89 -17.05 9.72
CA HIS A 72 12.77 -15.97 8.75
C HIS A 72 12.25 -14.65 9.36
N GLN A 73 12.19 -14.55 10.69
CA GLN A 73 11.72 -13.34 11.36
C GLN A 73 12.64 -12.14 11.09
N GLN A 74 12.03 -11.00 10.78
CA GLN A 74 12.71 -9.71 10.67
C GLN A 74 12.74 -9.00 12.04
N PRO A 75 13.84 -8.31 12.38
CA PRO A 75 13.92 -7.53 13.62
C PRO A 75 12.92 -6.39 13.71
N ASP A 76 12.61 -5.77 12.56
CA ASP A 76 11.61 -4.71 12.46
C ASP A 76 10.22 -5.31 12.23
N ALA A 77 9.28 -4.99 13.11
CA ALA A 77 7.93 -5.55 13.10
C ALA A 77 7.15 -5.17 11.82
N SER A 78 7.45 -4.04 11.19
CA SER A 78 6.78 -3.62 9.94
C SER A 78 7.32 -4.39 8.75
N ARG A 79 8.66 -4.61 8.69
CA ARG A 79 9.30 -5.47 7.70
C ARG A 79 8.87 -6.93 7.83
N GLU A 80 8.61 -7.38 9.05
CA GLU A 80 8.11 -8.72 9.33
C GLU A 80 6.72 -8.96 8.71
N LEU A 81 5.75 -8.07 8.93
CA LEU A 81 4.45 -8.21 8.27
C LEU A 81 4.56 -8.00 6.75
N ALA A 82 5.40 -7.07 6.32
CA ALA A 82 5.59 -6.70 4.93
C ALA A 82 5.97 -7.89 4.04
N GLN A 83 6.91 -8.75 4.46
CA GLN A 83 7.35 -9.89 3.66
C GLN A 83 6.22 -10.88 3.38
N TYR A 84 5.35 -11.14 4.37
CA TYR A 84 4.22 -12.06 4.23
C TYR A 84 3.05 -11.45 3.46
N VAL A 85 2.77 -10.15 3.63
CA VAL A 85 1.78 -9.44 2.80
C VAL A 85 2.20 -9.46 1.34
N SER A 86 3.47 -9.19 1.04
CA SER A 86 3.99 -9.22 -0.32
C SER A 86 3.99 -10.61 -0.93
N LEU A 87 4.30 -11.63 -0.14
CA LEU A 87 4.13 -13.03 -0.54
C LEU A 87 2.66 -13.30 -0.91
N ALA A 88 1.71 -12.97 -0.04
CA ALA A 88 0.29 -13.21 -0.28
C ALA A 88 -0.25 -12.52 -1.55
N LEU A 89 0.14 -11.25 -1.77
CA LEU A 89 -0.24 -10.50 -2.98
C LEU A 89 0.36 -11.08 -4.26
N SER A 90 1.48 -11.80 -4.14
CA SER A 90 2.17 -12.46 -5.25
C SER A 90 1.65 -13.86 -5.54
N LEU A 91 0.65 -14.34 -4.81
CA LEU A 91 0.08 -15.68 -4.97
C LEU A 91 -1.33 -15.64 -5.56
N THR A 92 -1.66 -16.69 -6.30
CA THR A 92 -3.03 -17.16 -6.54
C THR A 92 -3.26 -18.38 -5.64
N GLY A 93 -4.51 -18.70 -5.32
CA GLY A 93 -4.83 -19.94 -4.62
C GLY A 93 -6.12 -19.86 -3.83
N PRO A 94 -6.47 -20.96 -3.13
CA PRO A 94 -5.80 -22.28 -3.15
C PRO A 94 -6.03 -23.09 -4.45
N PRO A 95 -5.11 -23.99 -4.88
CA PRO A 95 -3.77 -24.22 -4.32
C PRO A 95 -2.85 -23.02 -4.55
N PHE A 96 -1.94 -22.77 -3.61
CA PHE A 96 -1.10 -21.58 -3.63
C PHE A 96 0.01 -21.67 -4.67
N THR A 97 -0.02 -20.75 -5.64
CA THR A 97 1.00 -20.67 -6.71
C THR A 97 1.31 -19.21 -7.02
N PRO A 98 2.57 -18.88 -7.40
CA PRO A 98 2.92 -17.52 -7.82
C PRO A 98 2.00 -17.01 -8.94
N ARG A 99 1.58 -15.74 -8.85
CA ARG A 99 0.90 -15.04 -9.93
C ARG A 99 1.87 -14.90 -11.10
N SER A 100 1.47 -15.37 -12.28
CA SER A 100 2.15 -14.96 -13.50
C SER A 100 1.75 -13.52 -13.83
N ARG A 101 2.73 -12.64 -14.02
CA ARG A 101 2.49 -11.25 -14.46
C ARG A 101 2.04 -11.17 -15.92
N ASP A 102 2.32 -12.22 -16.69
CA ASP A 102 1.98 -12.30 -18.09
C ASP A 102 0.60 -12.95 -18.23
N SER A 103 -0.45 -12.14 -18.44
CA SER A 103 -1.78 -12.64 -18.82
C SER A 103 -1.79 -13.41 -20.16
N GLU A 104 -0.63 -13.54 -20.81
CA GLU A 104 -0.41 -14.30 -22.04
C GLU A 104 0.28 -15.66 -21.83
N THR A 105 0.69 -15.98 -20.59
CA THR A 105 1.23 -17.33 -20.33
C THR A 105 0.09 -18.35 -20.23
N PRO A 106 0.09 -19.42 -21.06
CA PRO A 106 -0.95 -20.44 -21.01
C PRO A 106 -1.03 -21.05 -19.62
N LYS A 107 -2.26 -21.39 -19.17
CA LYS A 107 -2.45 -22.21 -17.98
C LYS A 107 -1.54 -23.45 -18.06
N PRO A 108 -0.76 -23.77 -17.00
CA PRO A 108 0.06 -24.97 -17.00
C PRO A 108 -0.83 -26.19 -17.19
N LYS A 109 -0.37 -27.14 -18.02
CA LYS A 109 -1.10 -28.40 -18.23
C LYS A 109 -0.99 -29.26 -16.96
N PRO A 110 -1.97 -30.14 -16.67
CA PRO A 110 -1.86 -31.06 -15.55
C PRO A 110 -0.58 -31.90 -15.67
N GLY A 111 0.28 -31.84 -14.65
CA GLY A 111 1.56 -32.59 -14.59
C GLY A 111 2.82 -31.80 -14.94
N GLU A 112 2.70 -30.52 -15.28
CA GLU A 112 3.86 -29.66 -15.56
C GLU A 112 4.34 -28.94 -14.28
N THR A 113 5.59 -29.17 -13.89
CA THR A 113 6.22 -28.43 -12.79
C THR A 113 6.59 -27.04 -13.32
N VAL A 114 5.85 -26.02 -12.91
CA VAL A 114 6.20 -24.62 -13.19
C VAL A 114 7.45 -24.31 -12.38
N GLN A 115 8.62 -24.42 -13.02
CA GLN A 115 9.88 -23.95 -12.47
C GLN A 115 9.82 -22.42 -12.39
N MET A 116 9.99 -21.91 -11.17
CA MET A 116 9.92 -20.48 -10.83
C MET A 116 10.88 -19.65 -11.68
N LYS A 117 10.42 -18.51 -12.18
CA LYS A 117 11.32 -17.38 -12.37
C LYS A 117 11.26 -16.53 -11.10
N GLU A 118 12.26 -16.70 -10.23
CA GLU A 118 12.46 -15.86 -9.03
C GLU A 118 12.41 -14.35 -9.33
N THR A 119 12.68 -13.96 -10.58
CA THR A 119 12.65 -12.58 -11.10
C THR A 119 11.28 -11.91 -11.16
N GLN A 120 10.19 -12.56 -10.73
CA GLN A 120 8.84 -11.97 -10.72
C GLN A 120 8.31 -11.61 -9.32
N LEU A 121 9.01 -11.98 -8.24
CA LEU A 121 8.55 -11.70 -6.89
C LEU A 121 9.07 -10.34 -6.37
N PRO A 122 8.28 -9.64 -5.54
CA PRO A 122 8.74 -8.47 -4.82
C PRO A 122 9.98 -8.77 -3.96
N PRO A 123 10.95 -7.83 -3.82
CA PRO A 123 12.15 -8.06 -3.03
C PRO A 123 11.87 -8.49 -1.59
N ASP A 124 10.84 -7.92 -0.96
CA ASP A 124 10.42 -8.23 0.40
C ASP A 124 9.78 -9.62 0.54
N ALA A 125 9.22 -10.22 -0.52
CA ALA A 125 8.68 -11.58 -0.49
C ALA A 125 9.74 -12.68 -0.73
N THR A 126 10.90 -12.32 -1.28
CA THR A 126 11.89 -13.28 -1.78
C THR A 126 12.42 -14.19 -0.67
N TYR A 127 12.63 -13.62 0.51
CA TYR A 127 13.18 -14.34 1.67
C TYR A 127 12.23 -15.41 2.24
N VAL A 128 10.91 -15.29 1.99
CA VAL A 128 9.88 -16.17 2.57
C VAL A 128 9.22 -17.10 1.55
N THR A 129 9.79 -17.26 0.36
CA THR A 129 9.21 -18.10 -0.70
C THR A 129 9.08 -19.58 -0.32
N GLY A 130 9.99 -20.09 0.51
CA GLY A 130 9.93 -21.45 1.07
C GLY A 130 8.68 -21.71 1.94
N PHE A 131 7.96 -20.65 2.33
CA PHE A 131 6.71 -20.75 3.08
C PHE A 131 5.56 -21.33 2.26
N ILE A 132 5.57 -21.18 0.92
CA ILE A 132 4.45 -21.56 0.04
C ILE A 132 4.02 -23.04 0.20
N PRO A 133 4.92 -24.05 0.07
CA PRO A 133 4.53 -25.44 0.25
C PRO A 133 4.09 -25.76 1.69
N LEU A 134 4.68 -25.09 2.69
CA LEU A 134 4.30 -25.26 4.11
C LEU A 134 2.89 -24.72 4.38
N LEU A 135 2.58 -23.55 3.82
CA LEU A 135 1.26 -22.95 3.83
C LEU A 135 0.22 -23.87 3.18
N GLN A 136 0.55 -24.49 2.04
CA GLN A 136 -0.37 -25.43 1.38
C GLN A 136 -0.71 -26.62 2.29
N LYS A 137 0.31 -27.28 2.88
CA LYS A 137 0.09 -28.40 3.80
C LYS A 137 -0.72 -27.96 5.03
N PHE A 138 -0.40 -26.79 5.61
CA PHE A 138 -1.13 -26.24 6.75
C PHE A 138 -2.59 -25.91 6.40
N TYR A 139 -2.82 -25.29 5.24
CA TYR A 139 -4.16 -24.93 4.77
C TYR A 139 -5.09 -26.13 4.66
N ASP A 140 -4.57 -27.23 4.11
CA ASP A 140 -5.33 -28.47 3.92
C ASP A 140 -5.57 -29.18 5.26
N THR A 141 -4.54 -29.35 6.08
CA THR A 141 -4.59 -30.14 7.33
C THR A 141 -5.27 -29.42 8.48
N ALA A 142 -5.09 -28.09 8.59
CA ALA A 142 -5.77 -27.26 9.60
C ALA A 142 -7.18 -26.81 9.15
N GLY A 143 -7.64 -27.23 7.97
CA GLY A 143 -8.99 -26.95 7.49
C GLY A 143 -9.28 -25.47 7.28
N LEU A 144 -8.28 -24.68 6.87
CA LEU A 144 -8.40 -23.22 6.73
C LEU A 144 -9.50 -22.81 5.74
N LYS A 145 -9.76 -23.64 4.71
CA LYS A 145 -10.88 -23.42 3.80
C LYS A 145 -12.20 -23.29 4.55
N VAL A 146 -12.44 -24.21 5.49
CA VAL A 146 -13.71 -24.26 6.25
C VAL A 146 -13.82 -23.05 7.16
N ILE A 147 -12.73 -22.69 7.84
CA ILE A 147 -12.67 -21.50 8.71
C ILE A 147 -12.92 -20.23 7.87
N TRP A 148 -12.27 -20.09 6.72
CA TRP A 148 -12.53 -18.99 5.79
C TRP A 148 -14.00 -18.91 5.36
N GLN A 149 -14.59 -20.05 4.97
CA GLN A 149 -16.01 -20.10 4.59
C GLN A 149 -16.92 -19.66 5.74
N HIS A 150 -16.63 -20.10 6.97
CA HIS A 150 -17.39 -19.73 8.17
C HIS A 150 -17.38 -18.22 8.42
N HIS A 151 -16.24 -17.56 8.18
CA HIS A 151 -16.05 -16.14 8.46
C HIS A 151 -16.33 -15.21 7.25
N ARG A 152 -16.72 -15.73 6.08
CA ARG A 152 -16.93 -14.90 4.87
C ARG A 152 -17.89 -13.72 5.10
N GLU A 153 -18.99 -13.93 5.83
CA GLU A 153 -19.95 -12.87 6.10
C GLU A 153 -19.35 -11.77 7.01
N ALA A 154 -18.57 -12.17 8.02
CA ALA A 154 -17.87 -11.24 8.91
C ALA A 154 -16.83 -10.41 8.12
N TYR A 155 -16.08 -11.05 7.22
CA TYR A 155 -15.17 -10.36 6.29
C TYR A 155 -15.91 -9.40 5.35
N SER A 156 -17.07 -9.79 4.82
CA SER A 156 -17.91 -8.91 4.00
C SER A 156 -18.40 -7.69 4.80
N ALA A 157 -18.82 -7.88 6.06
CA ALA A 157 -19.23 -6.78 6.93
C ALA A 157 -18.09 -5.75 7.17
N LEU A 158 -16.83 -6.19 7.22
CA LEU A 158 -15.68 -5.28 7.26
C LEU A 158 -15.63 -4.41 6.01
N THR A 159 -15.79 -4.98 4.81
CA THR A 159 -15.79 -4.18 3.56
C THR A 159 -16.92 -3.17 3.52
N ASN A 160 -18.12 -3.54 4.01
CA ASN A 160 -19.26 -2.64 4.07
C ASN A 160 -18.98 -1.41 4.96
N ARG A 161 -18.26 -1.57 6.07
CA ARG A 161 -17.85 -0.47 6.96
C ARG A 161 -16.96 0.57 6.26
N TYR A 162 -16.16 0.13 5.28
CA TYR A 162 -15.21 0.99 4.57
C TYR A 162 -15.77 1.56 3.28
N HIS A 163 -16.83 0.97 2.72
CA HIS A 163 -17.34 1.29 1.38
C HIS A 163 -17.71 2.77 1.20
N GLU A 164 -18.56 3.31 2.08
CA GLU A 164 -19.00 4.71 1.98
C GLU A 164 -17.86 5.71 2.25
N PRO A 165 -17.07 5.58 3.35
CA PRO A 165 -15.93 6.46 3.60
C PRO A 165 -14.91 6.46 2.45
N LEU A 166 -14.62 5.28 1.90
CA LEU A 166 -13.70 5.13 0.77
C LEU A 166 -14.25 5.84 -0.46
N SER A 167 -15.50 5.57 -0.84
CA SER A 167 -16.15 6.20 -2.00
C SER A 167 -16.14 7.72 -1.90
N LYS A 168 -16.45 8.27 -0.71
CA LYS A 168 -16.42 9.70 -0.44
C LYS A 168 -15.00 10.28 -0.54
N MET A 169 -14.00 9.58 0.00
CA MET A 169 -12.60 10.00 -0.06
C MET A 169 -12.09 10.04 -1.51
N LEU A 170 -12.36 9.00 -2.29
CA LEU A 170 -11.95 8.91 -3.70
C LEU A 170 -12.60 10.03 -4.52
N PHE A 171 -13.92 10.18 -4.40
CA PHE A 171 -14.65 11.24 -5.10
C PHE A 171 -14.17 12.64 -4.72
N GLY A 172 -13.97 12.90 -3.43
CA GLY A 172 -13.45 14.20 -2.96
C GLY A 172 -12.05 14.49 -3.51
N THR A 173 -11.18 13.48 -3.55
CA THR A 173 -9.82 13.60 -4.10
C THR A 173 -9.86 13.92 -5.60
N GLU A 174 -10.65 13.19 -6.37
CA GLU A 174 -10.79 13.43 -7.82
C GLU A 174 -11.41 14.79 -8.13
N MET A 175 -12.41 15.20 -7.35
CA MET A 175 -13.04 16.50 -7.48
C MET A 175 -12.04 17.64 -7.20
N TYR A 176 -11.23 17.52 -6.15
CA TYR A 176 -10.17 18.48 -5.86
C TYR A 176 -9.16 18.59 -7.01
N LEU A 177 -8.70 17.45 -7.52
CA LEU A 177 -7.74 17.38 -8.62
C LEU A 177 -8.35 17.73 -9.98
N LYS A 178 -9.69 17.81 -10.07
CA LYS A 178 -10.49 17.93 -11.29
C LYS A 178 -10.02 16.90 -12.32
N LEU A 179 -9.83 15.68 -11.85
CA LEU A 179 -9.24 14.58 -12.60
C LEU A 179 -10.19 13.38 -12.56
N PRO A 180 -10.97 13.11 -13.62
CA PRO A 180 -11.77 11.89 -13.67
C PRO A 180 -10.82 10.70 -13.81
N SER A 181 -10.79 9.82 -12.80
CA SER A 181 -9.89 8.65 -12.79
C SER A 181 -10.31 7.56 -13.79
N ALA A 182 -11.48 7.68 -14.42
CA ALA A 182 -12.03 6.73 -15.40
C ALA A 182 -11.17 6.53 -16.67
N GLY A 183 -10.08 7.27 -16.82
CA GLY A 183 -9.13 7.16 -17.93
C GLY A 183 -7.88 6.31 -17.69
N TYR A 184 -7.66 5.74 -16.50
CA TYR A 184 -6.46 4.93 -16.20
C TYR A 184 -6.61 3.47 -16.68
N LEU A 185 -6.68 3.28 -18.00
CA LEU A 185 -6.72 1.94 -18.60
C LEU A 185 -5.44 1.16 -18.29
N GLY A 186 -5.58 -0.12 -17.93
CA GLY A 186 -4.46 -1.03 -17.65
C GLY A 186 -3.81 -0.89 -16.28
N ARG A 187 -4.43 -0.15 -15.34
CA ARG A 187 -3.96 -0.01 -13.96
C ARG A 187 -5.07 -0.36 -12.98
N GLN A 188 -4.71 -0.90 -11.83
CA GLN A 188 -5.67 -1.26 -10.77
C GLN A 188 -5.28 -0.63 -9.44
N PHE A 189 -6.29 -0.29 -8.64
CA PHE A 189 -6.11 0.13 -7.26
C PHE A 189 -7.02 -0.74 -6.38
N THR A 190 -6.43 -1.64 -5.60
CA THR A 190 -7.18 -2.58 -4.78
C THR A 190 -6.86 -2.39 -3.32
N VAL A 191 -7.90 -2.16 -2.52
CA VAL A 191 -7.84 -2.15 -1.07
C VAL A 191 -8.31 -3.52 -0.56
N TYR A 192 -7.43 -4.25 0.10
CA TYR A 192 -7.77 -5.49 0.79
C TYR A 192 -8.00 -5.21 2.27
N LEU A 193 -9.09 -5.76 2.81
CA LEU A 193 -9.31 -5.83 4.25
C LEU A 193 -8.99 -7.21 4.78
N ASP A 194 -8.08 -7.28 5.75
CA ASP A 194 -7.75 -8.52 6.44
C ASP A 194 -7.48 -8.26 7.94
N PRO A 195 -8.34 -8.73 8.84
CA PRO A 195 -8.20 -8.54 10.28
C PRO A 195 -7.03 -9.32 10.88
N MET A 196 -6.36 -10.21 10.15
CA MET A 196 -5.29 -11.05 10.70
C MET A 196 -3.95 -10.31 10.82
N GLY A 197 -3.81 -9.10 10.26
CA GLY A 197 -2.63 -8.26 10.43
C GLY A 197 -2.71 -7.29 11.63
N ALA A 198 -1.66 -6.46 11.78
CA ALA A 198 -1.62 -5.41 12.81
C ALA A 198 -2.25 -4.11 12.26
N PRO A 199 -3.25 -3.51 12.95
CA PRO A 199 -3.99 -2.36 12.43
C PRO A 199 -3.18 -1.06 12.35
N GLY A 200 -2.09 -0.93 13.11
CA GLY A 200 -1.21 0.23 13.11
C GLY A 200 -0.23 0.25 11.94
N GLN A 201 0.06 -0.90 11.33
CA GLN A 201 1.07 -1.02 10.30
C GLN A 201 0.54 -0.69 8.89
N THR A 202 1.33 0.06 8.15
CA THR A 202 1.02 0.48 6.77
C THR A 202 1.53 -0.55 5.76
N ASN A 203 0.62 -1.06 4.92
CA ASN A 203 0.94 -2.05 3.89
C ASN A 203 0.44 -1.59 2.52
N ALA A 204 1.17 -0.66 1.90
CA ALA A 204 0.94 -0.24 0.51
C ALA A 204 2.01 -0.85 -0.41
N ARG A 205 1.62 -1.34 -1.58
CA ARG A 205 2.52 -1.92 -2.58
C ARG A 205 2.18 -1.41 -3.97
N ASN A 206 3.23 -1.10 -4.73
CA ASN A 206 3.15 -0.79 -6.14
C ASN A 206 3.88 -1.89 -6.91
N TYR A 207 3.13 -2.69 -7.67
CA TYR A 207 3.67 -3.74 -8.51
C TYR A 207 3.43 -3.41 -9.99
N GLY A 208 4.23 -2.49 -10.52
CA GLY A 208 4.17 -2.10 -11.92
C GLY A 208 3.02 -1.11 -12.14
N SER A 209 1.92 -1.58 -12.73
CA SER A 209 0.72 -0.77 -12.95
C SER A 209 -0.27 -0.83 -11.78
N ASP A 210 -0.13 -1.81 -10.90
CA ASP A 210 -1.14 -2.18 -9.91
C ASP A 210 -0.73 -1.76 -8.50
N TYR A 211 -1.68 -1.13 -7.81
CA TYR A 211 -1.51 -0.57 -6.48
C TYR A 211 -2.39 -1.34 -5.52
N TYR A 212 -1.78 -1.78 -4.43
CA TYR A 212 -2.44 -2.55 -3.39
C TYR A 212 -2.30 -1.82 -2.06
N VAL A 213 -3.38 -1.76 -1.30
CA VAL A 213 -3.36 -1.36 0.10
C VAL A 213 -3.99 -2.46 0.93
N VAL A 214 -3.24 -3.05 1.85
CA VAL A 214 -3.77 -4.02 2.81
C VAL A 214 -4.01 -3.30 4.13
N ILE A 215 -5.26 -3.28 4.57
CA ILE A 215 -5.67 -2.66 5.83
C ILE A 215 -6.15 -3.75 6.77
N SER A 216 -5.55 -3.80 7.96
CA SER A 216 -6.07 -4.56 9.08
C SER A 216 -6.99 -3.66 9.91
N PRO A 217 -8.28 -3.97 10.04
CA PRO A 217 -9.21 -3.12 10.77
C PRO A 217 -8.83 -3.00 12.26
N GLY A 218 -8.88 -1.76 12.74
CA GLY A 218 -8.74 -1.42 14.16
C GLY A 218 -9.71 -0.28 14.54
N PRO A 219 -9.36 0.54 15.55
CA PRO A 219 -10.23 1.63 16.00
C PRO A 219 -10.48 2.69 14.90
N SER A 220 -9.46 2.97 14.08
CA SER A 220 -9.52 3.96 12.99
C SER A 220 -9.56 3.28 11.61
N LEU A 221 -10.23 3.91 10.64
CA LEU A 221 -10.36 3.40 9.27
C LEU A 221 -9.14 3.64 8.36
N LYS A 222 -8.06 4.29 8.84
CA LYS A 222 -6.83 4.55 8.07
C LYS A 222 -7.07 5.20 6.68
N MET A 223 -8.12 6.01 6.54
CA MET A 223 -8.49 6.65 5.27
C MET A 223 -7.39 7.54 4.68
N GLN A 224 -6.55 8.15 5.52
CA GLN A 224 -5.41 8.92 5.08
C GLN A 224 -4.39 8.06 4.33
N GLN A 225 -4.02 6.89 4.86
CA GLN A 225 -3.10 5.97 4.20
C GLN A 225 -3.62 5.49 2.84
N ILE A 226 -4.93 5.22 2.73
CA ILE A 226 -5.55 4.84 1.46
C ILE A 226 -5.51 6.02 0.49
N ARG A 227 -5.81 7.24 0.94
CA ARG A 227 -5.73 8.46 0.11
C ARG A 227 -4.32 8.67 -0.41
N HIS A 228 -3.32 8.58 0.46
CA HIS A 228 -1.92 8.75 0.12
C HIS A 228 -1.50 7.80 -1.00
N THR A 229 -1.81 6.51 -0.87
CA THR A 229 -1.53 5.52 -1.93
C THR A 229 -2.35 5.79 -3.20
N TYR A 230 -3.59 6.24 -3.06
CA TYR A 230 -4.44 6.60 -4.20
C TYR A 230 -3.89 7.80 -4.97
N LEU A 231 -3.29 8.77 -4.28
CA LEU A 231 -2.62 9.91 -4.91
C LEU A 231 -1.40 9.44 -5.72
N HIS A 232 -0.58 8.51 -5.23
CA HIS A 232 0.47 7.90 -6.05
C HIS A 232 -0.08 7.17 -7.27
N TYR A 233 -1.16 6.41 -7.09
CA TYR A 233 -1.86 5.80 -8.22
C TYR A 233 -2.24 6.86 -9.27
N LEU A 234 -2.75 8.03 -8.88
CA LEU A 234 -3.07 9.08 -9.85
C LEU A 234 -1.83 9.78 -10.43
N LEU A 235 -0.80 10.05 -9.63
CA LEU A 235 0.26 11.02 -9.94
C LEU A 235 1.53 10.42 -10.53
N ASP A 236 1.90 9.18 -10.18
CA ASP A 236 3.13 8.56 -10.68
C ASP A 236 3.23 8.58 -12.23
N PRO A 237 2.16 8.34 -13.02
CA PRO A 237 2.25 8.45 -14.48
C PRO A 237 2.46 9.87 -15.00
N PHE A 238 2.12 10.90 -14.21
CA PHE A 238 2.40 12.28 -14.59
C PHE A 238 3.90 12.54 -14.48
N ALA A 239 4.53 12.03 -13.43
CA ALA A 239 5.98 12.10 -13.27
C ALA A 239 6.70 11.38 -14.42
N LEU A 240 6.30 10.15 -14.74
CA LEU A 240 6.87 9.37 -15.85
C LEU A 240 6.74 10.10 -17.20
N LYS A 241 5.60 10.74 -17.49
CA LYS A 241 5.39 11.50 -18.73
C LYS A 241 6.19 12.81 -18.81
N ASN A 242 6.66 13.33 -17.69
CA ASN A 242 7.37 14.60 -17.59
C ASN A 242 8.84 14.43 -17.16
N GLY A 243 9.44 13.28 -17.49
CA GLY A 243 10.78 12.90 -17.02
C GLY A 243 11.86 13.97 -17.23
N SER A 244 11.87 14.67 -18.38
CA SER A 244 12.84 15.75 -18.63
C SER A 244 12.66 16.96 -17.69
N ALA A 245 11.42 17.33 -17.40
CA ALA A 245 11.12 18.44 -16.50
C ALA A 245 11.47 18.10 -15.05
N ILE A 246 11.22 16.85 -14.64
CA ILE A 246 11.60 16.32 -13.32
C ILE A 246 13.12 16.22 -13.20
N LYS A 247 13.81 15.70 -14.20
CA LYS A 247 15.27 15.53 -14.18
C LYS A 247 16.01 16.86 -13.98
N ARG A 248 15.47 17.97 -14.47
CA ARG A 248 16.02 19.32 -14.21
C ARG A 248 16.10 19.65 -12.71
N LEU A 249 15.27 19.02 -11.88
CA LEU A 249 15.20 19.24 -10.43
C LEU A 249 16.18 18.38 -9.62
N GLU A 250 16.92 17.48 -10.28
CA GLU A 250 17.89 16.56 -9.66
C GLU A 250 18.93 17.24 -8.74
N PRO A 251 19.41 18.48 -9.02
CA PRO A 251 20.29 19.19 -8.08
C PRO A 251 19.70 19.42 -6.68
N LEU A 252 18.38 19.33 -6.50
CA LEU A 252 17.75 19.45 -5.18
C LEU A 252 18.03 18.24 -4.27
N LEU A 253 18.40 17.08 -4.84
CA LEU A 253 18.74 15.89 -4.05
C LEU A 253 19.96 16.13 -3.14
N ASP A 254 20.89 17.00 -3.56
CA ASP A 254 22.03 17.40 -2.73
C ASP A 254 21.60 18.05 -1.41
N SER A 255 20.43 18.68 -1.38
CA SER A 255 19.91 19.39 -0.20
C SER A 255 19.27 18.45 0.83
N VAL A 256 18.96 17.20 0.48
CA VAL A 256 18.20 16.27 1.33
C VAL A 256 19.00 15.02 1.73
N LYS A 257 20.29 14.96 1.41
CA LYS A 257 21.17 13.81 1.73
C LYS A 257 21.14 13.42 3.20
N THR A 258 21.05 14.40 4.10
CA THR A 258 21.04 14.20 5.55
C THR A 258 19.65 14.23 6.16
N ALA A 259 18.60 14.37 5.35
CA ALA A 259 17.23 14.44 5.84
C ALA A 259 16.77 13.07 6.38
N PRO A 260 15.89 13.04 7.40
CA PRO A 260 15.36 11.82 7.98
C PRO A 260 14.22 11.27 7.11
N MET A 261 14.55 10.76 5.93
CA MET A 261 13.62 10.16 4.98
C MET A 261 14.21 8.87 4.41
N ASP A 262 13.37 8.04 3.79
CA ASP A 262 13.82 6.83 3.13
C ASP A 262 14.86 7.13 2.03
N GLU A 263 15.89 6.29 1.94
CA GLU A 263 17.00 6.48 1.00
C GLU A 263 16.55 6.52 -0.46
N ASN A 264 15.44 5.86 -0.82
CA ASN A 264 14.93 5.92 -2.19
C ASN A 264 14.54 7.35 -2.59
N PHE A 265 13.94 8.12 -1.69
CA PHE A 265 13.58 9.50 -1.97
C PHE A 265 14.81 10.43 -2.05
N LYS A 266 15.91 10.09 -1.39
CA LYS A 266 17.17 10.86 -1.47
C LYS A 266 17.91 10.64 -2.78
N ASN A 267 17.67 9.49 -3.43
CA ASN A 267 18.40 9.04 -4.60
C ASN A 267 17.56 9.09 -5.90
N ASP A 268 16.25 9.30 -5.81
CA ASP A 268 15.35 9.40 -6.96
C ASP A 268 14.53 10.70 -6.91
N ILE A 269 14.86 11.63 -7.81
CA ILE A 269 14.17 12.92 -7.91
C ILE A 269 12.70 12.78 -8.31
N SER A 270 12.33 11.75 -9.08
CA SER A 270 10.94 11.50 -9.46
C SER A 270 10.12 11.09 -8.24
N LEU A 271 10.67 10.23 -7.39
CA LEU A 271 10.02 9.85 -6.13
C LEU A 271 9.89 11.05 -5.20
N MET A 272 10.96 11.81 -4.97
CA MET A 272 10.93 12.99 -4.09
C MET A 272 9.92 14.05 -4.54
N VAL A 273 9.92 14.40 -5.84
CA VAL A 273 9.01 15.42 -6.38
C VAL A 273 7.55 14.97 -6.28
N THR A 274 7.28 13.70 -6.58
CA THR A 274 5.92 13.15 -6.51
C THR A 274 5.42 13.13 -5.07
N GLU A 275 6.25 12.67 -4.14
CA GLU A 275 5.95 12.66 -2.70
C GLU A 275 5.67 14.08 -2.16
N CYS A 276 6.50 15.06 -2.51
CA CYS A 276 6.27 16.46 -2.13
C CYS A 276 4.91 16.99 -2.62
N LEU A 277 4.49 16.62 -3.84
CA LEU A 277 3.18 17.00 -4.36
C LEU A 277 2.04 16.26 -3.65
N VAL A 278 2.20 14.96 -3.38
CA VAL A 278 1.23 14.15 -2.62
C VAL A 278 0.98 14.80 -1.25
N GLN A 279 2.04 15.09 -0.49
CA GLN A 279 1.92 15.69 0.84
C GLN A 279 1.31 17.09 0.79
N ALA A 280 1.63 17.89 -0.23
CA ALA A 280 1.01 19.20 -0.43
C ALA A 280 -0.51 19.08 -0.69
N ILE A 281 -0.93 18.12 -1.52
CA ILE A 281 -2.34 17.84 -1.79
C ILE A 281 -3.06 17.37 -0.52
N GLU A 282 -2.43 16.50 0.27
CA GLU A 282 -3.00 16.04 1.53
C GLU A 282 -3.15 17.19 2.53
N ALA A 283 -2.16 18.07 2.66
CA ALA A 283 -2.24 19.25 3.51
C ALA A 283 -3.37 20.20 3.06
N ARG A 284 -3.61 20.38 1.76
CA ARG A 284 -4.75 21.18 1.25
C ARG A 284 -6.10 20.52 1.56
N ASN A 285 -6.17 19.19 1.50
CA ASN A 285 -7.37 18.42 1.78
C ASN A 285 -7.52 18.01 3.26
N MET A 286 -6.67 18.53 4.15
CA MET A 286 -6.67 18.17 5.55
C MET A 286 -7.88 18.74 6.29
N GLY A 287 -8.50 17.88 7.09
CA GLY A 287 -9.61 18.21 7.99
C GLY A 287 -10.88 18.61 7.25
N SER A 288 -11.49 19.72 7.65
CA SER A 288 -12.73 20.23 7.06
C SER A 288 -12.51 21.62 6.45
N SER A 289 -13.54 22.19 5.83
CA SER A 289 -13.51 23.59 5.37
C SER A 289 -13.23 24.60 6.49
N LYS A 290 -13.36 24.20 7.76
CA LYS A 290 -13.07 25.01 8.95
C LYS A 290 -11.67 24.82 9.52
N THR A 291 -10.87 23.90 8.97
CA THR A 291 -9.49 23.67 9.44
C THR A 291 -8.67 24.95 9.27
N PRO A 292 -8.06 25.47 10.34
CA PRO A 292 -7.25 26.69 10.27
C PRO A 292 -6.08 26.53 9.29
N GLU A 293 -5.79 27.60 8.56
CA GLU A 293 -4.63 27.61 7.64
C GLU A 293 -3.31 27.36 8.38
N THR A 294 -3.22 27.76 9.64
CA THR A 294 -2.06 27.48 10.51
C THR A 294 -1.82 26.00 10.72
N GLU A 295 -2.89 25.19 10.79
CA GLU A 295 -2.79 23.75 10.96
C GLU A 295 -2.26 23.09 9.68
N ARG A 296 -2.81 23.50 8.52
CA ARG A 296 -2.30 23.02 7.21
C ARG A 296 -0.85 23.45 6.99
N ALA A 297 -0.51 24.68 7.36
CA ALA A 297 0.85 25.19 7.25
C ALA A 297 1.83 24.43 8.14
N LYS A 298 1.38 23.92 9.30
CA LYS A 298 2.15 23.04 10.17
C LYS A 298 2.42 21.69 9.52
N ALA A 299 1.39 21.06 8.94
CA ALA A 299 1.57 19.78 8.22
C ALA A 299 2.60 19.92 7.08
N VAL A 300 2.55 21.02 6.32
CA VAL A 300 3.55 21.30 5.28
C VAL A 300 4.95 21.49 5.87
N GLU A 301 5.06 22.10 7.04
CA GLU A 301 6.34 22.32 7.69
C GLU A 301 6.96 21.01 8.19
N GLU A 302 6.14 20.12 8.76
CA GLU A 302 6.53 18.77 9.17
C GLU A 302 7.10 17.99 7.96
N SER A 303 6.38 17.96 6.84
CA SER A 303 6.87 17.38 5.58
C SER A 303 8.23 17.93 5.13
N VAL A 304 8.41 19.26 5.25
CA VAL A 304 9.65 19.93 4.85
C VAL A 304 10.80 19.54 5.79
N GLN A 305 10.54 19.42 7.09
CA GLN A 305 11.50 19.00 8.11
C GLN A 305 11.88 17.52 8.00
N GLU A 306 11.02 16.68 7.44
CA GLU A 306 11.34 15.29 7.08
C GLU A 306 12.27 15.20 5.86
N GLY A 307 12.29 16.23 5.00
CA GLY A 307 13.12 16.28 3.79
C GLY A 307 12.34 16.44 2.49
N PHE A 308 11.01 16.52 2.53
CA PHE A 308 10.17 16.79 1.36
C PHE A 308 10.15 18.29 1.04
N VAL A 309 11.32 18.80 0.62
CA VAL A 309 11.63 20.25 0.56
C VAL A 309 10.79 21.03 -0.47
N LEU A 310 10.17 20.35 -1.43
CA LEU A 310 9.27 20.98 -2.41
C LEU A 310 7.81 21.05 -1.96
N THR A 311 7.45 20.47 -0.81
CA THR A 311 6.04 20.43 -0.34
C THR A 311 5.48 21.84 -0.20
N ARG A 312 6.25 22.79 0.37
CA ARG A 312 5.83 24.20 0.47
C ARG A 312 5.58 24.84 -0.89
N TYR A 313 6.47 24.63 -1.85
CA TYR A 313 6.30 25.16 -3.21
C TYR A 313 5.01 24.64 -3.84
N PHE A 314 4.77 23.33 -3.79
CA PHE A 314 3.56 22.75 -4.37
C PHE A 314 2.30 23.22 -3.64
N TYR A 315 2.36 23.35 -2.31
CA TYR A 315 1.25 23.86 -1.52
C TYR A 315 0.83 25.27 -1.96
N ASP A 316 1.79 26.18 -2.11
CA ASP A 316 1.54 27.55 -2.55
C ASP A 316 1.00 27.59 -3.99
N ALA A 317 1.51 26.73 -4.87
CA ALA A 317 1.04 26.62 -6.24
C ALA A 317 -0.39 26.04 -6.32
N LEU A 318 -0.74 25.10 -5.44
CA LEU A 318 -2.07 24.50 -5.35
C LEU A 318 -3.13 25.55 -4.95
N ILE A 319 -2.79 26.53 -4.12
CA ILE A 319 -3.69 27.66 -3.79
C ILE A 319 -4.08 28.45 -5.05
N GLN A 320 -3.18 28.57 -6.04
CA GLN A 320 -3.51 29.22 -7.31
C GLN A 320 -4.31 28.29 -8.23
N PHE A 321 -3.94 27.01 -8.29
CA PHE A 321 -4.66 25.98 -9.03
C PHE A 321 -6.14 25.89 -8.63
N GLU A 322 -6.44 26.02 -7.34
CA GLU A 322 -7.80 25.99 -6.79
C GLU A 322 -8.72 27.08 -7.39
N LYS A 323 -8.16 28.20 -7.86
CA LYS A 323 -8.91 29.32 -8.45
C LYS A 323 -9.25 29.09 -9.93
N GLY A 324 -8.52 28.23 -10.63
CA GLY A 324 -8.69 27.98 -12.07
C GLY A 324 -9.66 26.84 -12.36
N PRO A 325 -10.24 26.74 -13.57
CA PRO A 325 -11.10 25.62 -13.96
C PRO A 325 -10.31 24.39 -14.44
N GLU A 326 -9.03 24.55 -14.77
CA GLU A 326 -8.20 23.47 -15.33
C GLU A 326 -7.87 22.39 -14.29
N GLY A 327 -7.83 21.14 -14.74
CA GLY A 327 -7.48 20.00 -13.89
C GLY A 327 -5.99 19.72 -13.80
N LEU A 328 -5.60 18.97 -12.76
CA LEU A 328 -4.20 18.82 -12.36
C LEU A 328 -3.33 18.31 -13.52
N ARG A 329 -3.86 17.38 -14.32
CA ARG A 329 -3.16 16.82 -15.50
C ARG A 329 -2.67 17.89 -16.48
N ASN A 330 -3.43 18.96 -16.68
CA ASN A 330 -3.10 20.01 -17.64
C ASN A 330 -2.12 21.03 -17.06
N VAL A 331 -2.25 21.34 -15.76
CA VAL A 331 -1.37 22.31 -15.09
C VAL A 331 -0.04 21.70 -14.64
N TYR A 332 0.05 20.38 -14.48
CA TYR A 332 1.21 19.69 -13.93
C TYR A 332 2.55 20.02 -14.62
N PRO A 333 2.65 20.07 -15.97
CA PRO A 333 3.89 20.47 -16.64
C PRO A 333 4.33 21.90 -16.29
N ASP A 334 3.38 22.83 -16.18
CA ASP A 334 3.64 24.22 -15.80
C ASP A 334 4.04 24.35 -14.33
N LEU A 335 3.40 23.57 -13.43
CA LEU A 335 3.79 23.48 -12.03
C LEU A 335 5.26 23.05 -11.87
N LEU A 336 5.71 22.06 -12.63
CA LEU A 336 7.12 21.63 -12.64
C LEU A 336 8.04 22.66 -13.30
N GLY A 337 7.60 23.28 -14.40
CA GLY A 337 8.37 24.28 -15.15
C GLY A 337 8.68 25.53 -14.32
N LYS A 338 7.77 25.93 -13.43
CA LYS A 338 7.89 27.11 -12.56
C LYS A 338 8.76 26.90 -11.31
N VAL A 339 9.25 25.68 -11.06
CA VAL A 339 10.20 25.44 -9.96
C VAL A 339 11.53 26.14 -10.27
N ASP A 340 11.87 27.11 -9.45
CA ASP A 340 13.18 27.77 -9.44
C ASP A 340 14.14 26.95 -8.57
N VAL A 341 14.98 26.16 -9.22
CA VAL A 341 15.92 25.24 -8.55
C VAL A 341 16.88 25.99 -7.63
N GLY A 342 17.37 27.17 -8.03
CA GLY A 342 18.31 27.94 -7.21
C GLY A 342 17.64 28.49 -5.95
N ARG A 343 16.42 29.00 -6.08
CA ARG A 343 15.63 29.47 -4.94
C ARG A 343 15.27 28.34 -3.99
N GLU A 344 14.78 27.22 -4.49
CA GLU A 344 14.38 26.10 -3.63
C GLU A 344 15.58 25.41 -2.98
N ALA A 345 16.73 25.29 -3.67
CA ALA A 345 17.98 24.82 -3.04
C ALA A 345 18.44 25.73 -1.90
N LYS A 346 18.39 27.06 -2.11
CA LYS A 346 18.71 28.03 -1.06
C LYS A 346 17.76 27.90 0.13
N ARG A 347 16.46 27.75 -0.11
CA ARG A 347 15.46 27.51 0.94
C ARG A 347 15.77 26.21 1.69
N ALA A 348 16.07 25.13 0.96
CA ALA A 348 16.37 23.83 1.54
C ALA A 348 17.61 23.87 2.45
N SER A 349 18.64 24.63 2.08
CA SER A 349 19.85 24.81 2.91
C SER A 349 19.62 25.50 4.27
N GLN A 350 18.44 26.08 4.47
CA GLN A 350 18.06 26.77 5.71
C GLN A 350 17.16 25.91 6.61
N ILE A 351 16.78 24.71 6.16
CA ILE A 351 15.91 23.81 6.91
C ILE A 351 16.71 23.17 8.04
N GLN A 352 16.13 23.20 9.23
CA GLN A 352 16.53 22.30 10.30
C GLN A 352 15.71 21.03 10.18
N PHE A 353 16.32 19.95 9.69
CA PHE A 353 15.65 18.67 9.59
C PHE A 353 15.33 18.11 10.97
N ALA A 354 14.26 17.31 11.04
CA ALA A 354 13.91 16.56 12.25
C ALA A 354 15.01 15.56 12.61
N SER A 355 15.04 15.11 13.87
CA SER A 355 16.01 14.08 14.31
C SER A 355 15.67 12.69 13.75
N GLU A 356 14.40 12.45 13.47
CA GLU A 356 13.82 11.17 13.03
C GLU A 356 12.66 11.47 12.06
N ALA A 357 12.32 10.46 11.25
CA ALA A 357 11.28 10.53 10.22
C ALA A 357 9.87 10.44 10.83
#